data_AF-A0A9E0I0S0-F1
#
_entry.id   AF-A0A9E0I0S0-F1
#
_cell.length_a   1.000
_cell.length_b   1.000
_cell.length_c   1.000
_cell.angle_alpha   90.00
_cell.angle_beta   90.00
_cell.angle_gamma   90.00
#
_symmetry.space_group_name_H-M   'P 1'
#
loop_
_entity.id
_entity.type
_entity.pdbx_description
1 polymer ?
#
loop_
_entity_poly.entity_id
_entity_poly.type
_entity_poly.pdbx_seq_one_letter_code
_entity_poly.pdbx_strand_id
1 'polypeptide(L)' 'MNDGPLDQLIRHLASLPGLGPRSARRAALHLINRKEESLLPLMRTLDQTATTIKSCALCGNLDHTDPCRL' A
#
# COMPACT_ATOMS: atom_id res chain seq x y z
N MET A 1 -20.40 -3.73 -15.71
CA MET A 1 -19.22 -4.14 -14.92
C MET A 1 -19.58 -3.88 -13.47
N ASN A 2 -19.55 -4.89 -12.60
CA ASN A 2 -19.78 -4.64 -11.18
C ASN A 2 -18.53 -3.94 -10.66
N ASP A 3 -18.58 -2.63 -10.48
CA ASP A 3 -17.46 -1.80 -10.00
C ASP A 3 -17.54 -1.64 -8.48
N GLY A 4 -17.66 -2.77 -7.78
CA GLY A 4 -17.72 -2.79 -6.32
C GLY A 4 -16.39 -2.36 -5.69
N PRO A 5 -16.39 -1.93 -4.41
CA PRO A 5 -15.16 -1.56 -3.70
C PRO A 5 -14.10 -2.66 -3.69
N LEU A 6 -14.51 -3.94 -3.67
CA LEU A 6 -13.61 -5.08 -3.75
C LEU A 6 -12.90 -5.15 -5.11
N ASP A 7 -13.62 -4.94 -6.21
CA ASP A 7 -13.04 -4.97 -7.55
C ASP A 7 -12.05 -3.82 -7.76
N GLN A 8 -12.34 -2.65 -7.19
CA GLN A 8 -11.39 -1.53 -7.15
C GLN A 8 -10.12 -1.87 -6.37
N LEU A 9 -10.25 -2.48 -5.19
CA LEU A 9 -9.10 -2.94 -4.40
C LEU A 9 -8.24 -3.94 -5.19
N ILE A 10 -8.88 -4.91 -5.87
CA ILE A 10 -8.18 -5.89 -6.70
C ILE A 10 -7.39 -5.20 -7.82
N ARG A 11 -7.99 -4.20 -8.48
CA ARG A 11 -7.30 -3.44 -9.53
C ARG A 11 -6.09 -2.67 -9.01
N HIS A 12 -6.21 -1.99 -7.87
CA HIS A 12 -5.08 -1.28 -7.25
C HIS A 12 -3.97 -2.23 -6.81
N LEU A 13 -4.31 -3.39 -6.24
CA LEU A 13 -3.31 -4.39 -5.88
C LEU A 13 -2.64 -4.99 -7.12
N ALA A 14 -3.38 -5.16 -8.23
CA ALA A 14 -2.85 -5.71 -9.48
C ALA A 14 -1.91 -4.75 -10.23
N SER A 15 -1.93 -3.45 -9.94
CA SER A 15 -0.97 -2.50 -10.50
C SER A 15 0.38 -2.50 -9.78
N LEU A 16 0.50 -3.21 -8.66
CA LEU A 16 1.77 -3.31 -7.93
C LEU A 16 2.73 -4.29 -8.60
N PRO A 17 4.04 -3.98 -8.63
CA PRO A 17 5.03 -4.90 -9.17
C PRO A 17 4.99 -6.25 -8.43
N GLY A 18 4.91 -7.35 -9.18
CA GLY A 18 4.86 -8.70 -8.62
C GLY A 18 3.46 -9.23 -8.25
N LEU A 19 2.40 -8.41 -8.31
CA LEU A 19 1.02 -8.85 -8.09
C LEU A 19 0.22 -8.87 -9.39
N GLY A 20 0.18 -10.02 -10.06
CA GLY A 20 -0.76 -10.22 -11.19
C GLY A 20 -2.22 -10.30 -10.75
N PRO A 21 -3.21 -10.24 -11.68
CA PRO A 21 -4.64 -10.20 -11.34
C PRO A 21 -5.13 -11.32 -10.42
N ARG A 22 -4.62 -12.54 -10.61
CA ARG A 22 -4.94 -13.70 -9.76
C ARG A 22 -4.39 -13.55 -8.34
N SER A 23 -3.14 -13.11 -8.20
CA SER A 23 -2.50 -12.90 -6.90
C SER A 23 -3.11 -11.71 -6.16
N ALA A 24 -3.41 -10.62 -6.87
CA ALA A 24 -4.11 -9.45 -6.33
C ALA A 24 -5.49 -9.81 -5.78
N ARG A 25 -6.26 -10.62 -6.49
CA ARG A 25 -7.56 -11.13 -5.99
C ARG A 25 -7.41 -11.94 -4.71
N ARG A 26 -6.43 -12.85 -4.65
CA ARG A 26 -6.12 -13.61 -3.44
C ARG A 26 -5.77 -12.70 -2.26
N ALA A 27 -4.92 -11.70 -2.50
CA ALA A 27 -4.53 -10.74 -1.47
C ALA A 27 -5.72 -9.92 -0.97
N ALA A 28 -6.55 -9.37 -1.88
CA ALA A 28 -7.75 -8.61 -1.51
C ALA A 28 -8.71 -9.43 -0.63
N LEU A 29 -9.00 -10.67 -1.02
CA LEU A 29 -9.88 -11.55 -0.24
C LEU A 29 -9.28 -11.90 1.13
N HIS A 30 -7.95 -12.11 1.20
CA HIS A 30 -7.26 -12.34 2.47
C HIS A 30 -7.39 -11.14 3.42
N LEU A 31 -7.18 -9.92 2.92
CA LEU A 31 -7.30 -8.68 3.69
C LEU A 31 -8.72 -8.47 4.22
N ILE A 32 -9.73 -8.71 3.39
CA ILE A 32 -11.15 -8.57 3.79
C ILE A 32 -11.53 -9.58 4.87
N ASN A 33 -11.08 -10.83 4.74
CA ASN A 33 -11.33 -11.87 5.73
C ASN A 33 -10.61 -11.61 7.07
N ARG A 34 -9.55 -10.79 7.07
CA ARG A 34 -8.76 -10.40 8.26
C ARG A 34 -8.75 -8.89 8.44
N LYS A 35 -9.93 -8.28 8.44
CA LYS A 35 -10.08 -6.83 8.40
C LYS A 35 -9.36 -6.11 9.56
N GLU A 36 -9.59 -6.55 10.79
CA GLU A 36 -9.02 -5.88 11.98
C GLU A 36 -7.54 -6.16 12.16
N GLU A 37 -7.10 -7.38 11.87
CA GLU A 37 -5.72 -7.81 12.06
C GLU A 37 -4.78 -7.37 10.92
N SER A 38 -5.30 -7.17 9.71
CA SER A 38 -4.48 -6.96 8.52
C SER A 38 -4.88 -5.72 7.73
N LEU A 39 -6.14 -5.60 7.29
CA LEU A 39 -6.53 -4.48 6.41
C LEU A 39 -6.44 -3.12 7.08
N LEU A 40 -7.04 -2.96 8.28
CA LEU A 40 -7.07 -1.66 8.97
C LEU A 40 -5.67 -1.18 9.40
N PRO A 41 -4.80 -2.04 9.98
CA PRO A 41 -3.41 -1.65 10.27
C PRO A 41 -2.64 -1.27 9.00
N LEU A 42 -2.79 -2.05 7.92
CA LEU A 42 -2.13 -1.75 6.64
C LEU A 42 -2.56 -0.38 6.09
N MET A 43 -3.85 -0.06 6.11
CA MET A 43 -4.36 1.24 5.66
C MET A 43 -3.72 2.40 6.44
N ARG A 44 -3.61 2.28 7.77
CA ARG A 44 -2.98 3.30 8.62
C ARG A 44 -1.50 3.47 8.29
N THR A 45 -0.77 2.37 8.13
CA THR A 45 0.65 2.42 7.78
C THR A 45 0.87 3.03 6.40
N LEU A 46 0.03 2.71 5.41
CA LEU A 46 0.12 3.31 4.08
C LEU A 46 -0.09 4.83 4.12
N ASP A 47 -1.11 5.29 4.84
CA ASP A 47 -1.41 6.71 5.00
C ASP A 47 -0.29 7.47 5.71
N GLN A 48 0.22 6.91 6.81
CA GLN A 48 1.37 7.47 7.52
C GLN A 48 2.61 7.51 6.64
N THR A 49 2.89 6.44 5.89
CA THR A 49 4.06 6.38 5.00
C THR A 49 3.97 7.43 3.89
N ALA A 50 2.79 7.57 3.26
CA ALA A 50 2.56 8.54 2.19
C ALA A 50 2.73 10.00 2.63
N THR A 51 2.45 10.30 3.90
CA THR A 51 2.52 11.66 4.45
C THR A 51 3.86 11.98 5.12
N THR A 52 4.61 10.97 5.57
CA THR A 52 5.85 11.17 6.34
C THR A 52 7.12 10.95 5.54
N ILE A 53 7.10 10.04 4.55
CA ILE A 53 8.28 9.75 3.74
C ILE A 53 8.48 10.85 2.70
N LYS A 54 9.71 11.36 2.64
CA LYS A 54 10.16 12.38 1.70
C LYS A 54 11.53 12.02 1.14
N SER A 55 11.88 12.63 0.02
CA SER A 55 13.22 12.51 -0.55
C SER A 55 14.15 13.49 0.14
N CYS A 56 15.28 13.02 0.65
CA CYS A 56 16.31 13.83 1.27
C CYS A 56 16.84 14.87 0.28
N ALA A 57 16.95 16.13 0.70
CA ALA A 57 17.40 17.23 -0.16
C ALA A 57 18.89 17.10 -0.57
N LEU A 58 19.69 16.30 0.16
CA LEU A 58 21.12 16.15 -0.07
C LEU A 58 21.50 14.95 -0.94
N CYS A 59 20.83 13.81 -0.78
CA CYS A 59 21.20 12.56 -1.45
C CYS A 59 20.06 11.87 -2.21
N GLY A 60 18.82 12.38 -2.10
CA GLY A 60 17.65 11.79 -2.75
C GLY A 60 17.14 10.49 -2.12
N ASN A 61 17.73 10.03 -1.00
CA ASN A 61 17.22 8.85 -0.29
C ASN A 61 15.83 9.11 0.32
N LEU A 62 14.99 8.07 0.38
CA LEU A 62 13.69 8.14 1.03
C LEU A 62 13.84 7.97 2.54
N ASP A 63 13.43 8.99 3.29
CA ASP A 63 13.46 8.99 4.75
C ASP A 63 12.30 9.86 5.30
N HIS A 64 11.94 9.66 6.56
CA HIS A 64 11.02 10.54 7.30
C HIS A 64 11.70 11.82 7.80
N THR A 65 13.03 11.82 7.91
CA THR A 65 13.84 12.99 8.31
C THR A 65 14.59 13.59 7.12
N ASP A 66 14.66 14.92 7.05
CA ASP A 66 15.43 15.65 6.04
C ASP A 66 16.24 16.77 6.73
N PRO A 67 17.58 16.77 6.66
CA PRO A 67 18.43 15.77 5.99
C PRO A 67 18.35 14.39 6.66
N CYS A 68 18.46 13.32 5.86
CA CYS A 68 18.42 11.93 6.35
C CYS A 68 19.65 11.60 7.20
N ARG A 69 19.56 10.52 8.01
CA ARG A 69 20.64 10.08 8.93
C ARG A 69 21.62 9.05 8.36
N LEU A 70 21.65 8.93 7.03
CA LEU A 70 22.62 8.10 6.32
C LEU A 70 24.06 8.59 6.51
#